data_AF-A0A2E5REC8-F1
#
_entry.id   AF-A0A2E5REC8-F1
#
_cell.length_a   1.000
_cell.length_b   1.000
_cell.length_c   1.000
_cell.angle_alpha   90.00
_cell.angle_beta   90.00
_cell.angle_gamma   90.00
#
_symmetry.space_group_name_H-M   'P 1'
#
loop_
_entity.id
_entity.type
_entity.pdbx_description
1 polymer ?
#
loop_
_entity_poly.entity_id
_entity_poly.type
_entity_poly.pdbx_seq_one_letter_code
_entity_poly.pdbx_strand_id
1 'polypeptide(L)'
;MTITAEKDARTIAWDKDPENAQWLQAMYTKHLGRDVCTEGLEYWGADLRGGATRTEVLSNIMLSPEYACAQKGGFYSHKNGTCISKDAVYAELNK
;
A
#
# COMPACT_ATOMS: atom_id res chain seq x y z
N MET A 1 -5.49 18.38 -26.56
CA MET A 1 -6.33 17.71 -25.55
C MET A 1 -5.42 17.13 -24.49
N THR A 2 -5.01 17.92 -23.51
CA THR A 2 -4.31 17.42 -22.33
C THR A 2 -5.38 16.99 -21.36
N ILE A 3 -5.59 15.68 -21.25
CA ILE A 3 -6.35 15.13 -20.15
C ILE A 3 -5.43 15.28 -18.94
N THR A 4 -5.55 16.41 -18.24
CA THR A 4 -5.14 16.54 -16.84
C THR A 4 -5.98 15.56 -16.05
N ALA A 5 -5.59 14.29 -16.08
CA ALA A 5 -6.02 13.36 -15.05
C ALA A 5 -5.45 13.92 -13.75
N GLU A 6 -6.34 14.30 -12.83
CA GLU A 6 -6.10 14.45 -11.41
C GLU A 6 -5.44 13.18 -10.86
N LYS A 7 -4.16 12.96 -11.17
CA LYS A 7 -3.35 11.97 -10.46
C LYS A 7 -3.13 12.61 -9.10
N ASP A 8 -3.92 12.17 -8.13
CA ASP A 8 -3.79 12.51 -6.71
C ASP A 8 -2.32 12.75 -6.37
N ALA A 9 -2.01 13.99 -5.95
CA ALA A 9 -0.67 14.50 -5.65
C ALA A 9 0.03 13.78 -4.47
N ARG A 10 -0.47 12.61 -4.06
CA ARG A 10 0.07 11.77 -2.99
C ARG A 10 0.96 10.65 -3.51
N THR A 11 0.94 10.35 -4.81
CA THR A 11 1.67 9.19 -5.38
C THR A 11 2.68 9.56 -6.46
N ILE A 12 2.96 10.85 -6.62
CA ILE A 12 3.91 11.35 -7.63
C ILE A 12 5.25 11.55 -6.92
N ALA A 13 6.22 10.70 -7.25
CA ALA A 13 7.61 10.78 -6.83
C ALA A 13 7.87 10.64 -5.33
N TRP A 14 8.03 9.39 -4.90
CA TRP A 14 9.13 9.17 -3.98
C TRP A 14 10.43 9.41 -4.77
N ASP A 15 10.93 10.66 -4.78
CA ASP A 15 12.06 11.12 -5.63
C ASP A 15 13.35 10.31 -5.42
N LYS A 16 13.46 9.66 -4.26
CA LYS A 16 14.60 8.80 -3.92
C LYS A 16 14.68 7.54 -4.79
N ASP A 17 13.54 7.00 -5.27
CA ASP A 17 13.49 5.82 -6.14
C ASP A 17 12.12 5.70 -6.87
N PRO A 18 11.95 6.41 -8.00
CA PRO A 18 10.66 6.49 -8.67
C PRO A 18 10.22 5.15 -9.31
N GLU A 19 11.15 4.30 -9.71
CA GLU A 19 10.84 3.01 -10.32
C GLU A 19 10.29 2.02 -9.30
N ASN A 20 10.94 1.93 -8.12
CA ASN A 20 10.45 1.08 -7.05
C ASN A 20 9.15 1.61 -6.43
N ALA A 21 8.97 2.93 -6.36
CA ALA A 21 7.71 3.52 -5.92
C ALA A 21 6.54 3.16 -6.85
N GLN A 22 6.72 3.26 -8.17
CA GLN A 22 5.68 2.87 -9.13
C GLN A 22 5.36 1.38 -9.06
N TRP A 23 6.39 0.54 -8.92
CA TRP A 23 6.21 -0.90 -8.76
C TRP A 23 5.45 -1.24 -7.46
N LEU A 24 5.84 -0.65 -6.32
CA LEU A 24 5.16 -0.84 -5.03
C LEU A 24 3.70 -0.40 -5.10
N GLN A 25 3.44 0.76 -5.70
CA GLN A 25 2.08 1.25 -5.91
C GLN A 25 1.24 0.24 -6.69
N ALA A 26 1.76 -0.32 -7.80
CA ALA A 26 1.05 -1.33 -8.56
C ALA A 26 0.78 -2.62 -7.77
N MET A 27 1.75 -3.08 -6.96
CA MET A 27 1.58 -4.27 -6.12
C MET A 27 0.54 -4.04 -5.02
N TYR A 28 0.57 -2.89 -4.34
CA TYR A 28 -0.41 -2.53 -3.32
C TYR A 28 -1.82 -2.44 -3.89
N THR A 29 -2.01 -1.75 -5.01
CA THR A 29 -3.33 -1.68 -5.65
C THR A 29 -3.83 -3.07 -6.05
N LYS A 30 -2.96 -3.90 -6.64
CA LYS A 30 -3.34 -5.24 -7.12
C LYS A 30 -3.65 -6.23 -6.00
N HIS A 31 -2.87 -6.24 -4.93
CA HIS A 31 -2.92 -7.28 -3.90
C HIS A 31 -3.65 -6.85 -2.63
N LEU A 32 -3.70 -5.56 -2.35
CA LEU A 32 -4.25 -5.00 -1.12
C LEU A 32 -5.47 -4.10 -1.40
N GLY A 33 -5.73 -3.77 -2.66
CA GLY A 33 -6.88 -2.94 -3.05
C GLY A 33 -6.80 -1.51 -2.52
N ARG A 34 -5.59 -1.02 -2.21
CA ARG A 34 -5.32 0.32 -1.70
C ARG A 34 -4.01 0.86 -2.27
N ASP A 35 -3.82 2.16 -2.16
CA ASP A 35 -2.53 2.78 -2.48
C ASP A 35 -1.49 2.53 -1.39
N VAL A 36 -0.22 2.52 -1.77
CA VAL A 36 0.88 2.42 -0.80
C VAL A 36 1.00 3.74 -0.04
N CYS A 37 1.14 3.66 1.29
CA CYS A 37 1.36 4.84 2.12
C CYS A 37 2.85 5.24 2.11
N THR A 38 3.15 6.47 2.52
CA THR A 38 4.53 6.96 2.70
C THR A 38 5.38 6.03 3.58
N GLU A 39 4.81 5.51 4.67
CA GLU A 39 5.50 4.58 5.58
C GLU A 39 5.90 3.27 4.86
N GLY A 40 5.00 2.71 4.04
CA GLY A 40 5.29 1.52 3.24
C GLY A 40 6.36 1.80 2.18
N LEU A 41 6.34 2.97 1.55
CA LEU A 41 7.36 3.37 0.58
C LEU A 41 8.75 3.50 1.23
N GLU A 42 8.85 4.11 2.42
CA GLU A 42 10.13 4.23 3.12
C GLU A 42 10.64 2.87 3.59
N TYR A 43 9.77 2.02 4.15
CA TYR A 43 10.14 0.67 4.63
C TYR A 43 10.62 -0.23 3.48
N TRP A 44 9.77 -0.47 2.48
CA TRP A 44 10.14 -1.33 1.36
C TRP A 44 11.23 -0.72 0.48
N GLY A 45 11.25 0.61 0.38
CA GLY A 45 12.35 1.31 -0.27
C GLY A 45 13.68 0.98 0.41
N ALA A 46 13.75 1.05 1.74
CA ALA A 46 14.97 0.73 2.49
C ALA A 46 15.44 -0.71 2.22
N ASP A 47 14.52 -1.68 2.21
CA ASP A 47 14.84 -3.08 1.87
C ASP A 47 15.38 -3.21 0.45
N LEU A 48 14.71 -2.59 -0.55
CA LEU A 48 15.13 -2.63 -1.95
C LEU A 48 16.51 -1.99 -2.15
N ARG A 49 16.80 -0.87 -1.48
CA ARG A 49 18.14 -0.25 -1.48
C ARG A 49 19.17 -1.08 -0.70
N GLY A 50 18.72 -1.85 0.28
CA GLY A 50 19.53 -2.81 1.02
C GLY A 50 19.89 -4.08 0.23
N GLY A 51 19.36 -4.23 -0.99
CA GLY A 51 19.63 -5.35 -1.89
C GLY A 51 18.54 -6.43 -1.90
N ALA A 52 17.43 -6.22 -1.20
CA ALA A 52 16.27 -7.10 -1.33
C ALA A 52 15.72 -7.04 -2.75
N THR A 53 15.28 -8.18 -3.26
CA THR A 53 14.63 -8.26 -4.57
C THR A 53 13.15 -7.88 -4.47
N ARG A 54 12.59 -7.43 -5.59
CA ARG A 54 11.14 -7.19 -5.72
C ARG A 54 10.30 -8.43 -5.37
N THR A 55 10.82 -9.62 -5.68
CA THR A 55 10.15 -10.88 -5.34
C THR A 55 10.11 -11.10 -3.84
N GLU A 56 11.23 -10.91 -3.13
CA GLU A 56 11.28 -11.03 -1.67
C GLU A 56 10.37 -10.01 -0.99
N VAL A 57 10.39 -8.76 -1.44
CA VAL A 57 9.49 -7.71 -0.94
C VAL A 57 8.03 -8.08 -1.16
N LEU A 58 7.66 -8.56 -2.36
CA LEU A 58 6.29 -8.99 -2.63
C LEU A 58 5.88 -10.18 -1.76
N SER A 59 6.76 -11.16 -1.57
CA SER A 59 6.52 -12.29 -0.65
C SER A 59 6.28 -11.80 0.77
N ASN A 60 7.08 -10.85 1.26
CA ASN A 60 6.91 -10.28 2.60
C ASN A 60 5.59 -9.48 2.72
N ILE A 61 5.20 -8.74 1.68
CA ILE A 61 3.88 -8.09 1.63
C ILE A 61 2.76 -9.13 1.74
N MET A 62 2.84 -10.23 0.98
CA MET A 62 1.82 -11.29 1.00
C MET A 62 1.78 -12.06 2.33
N LEU A 63 2.89 -12.09 3.09
CA LEU A 63 2.94 -12.69 4.42
C LEU A 63 2.48 -11.73 5.54
N SER A 64 2.24 -10.45 5.21
CA SER A 64 1.90 -9.45 6.20
C SER A 64 0.48 -9.61 6.77
N PRO A 65 0.24 -9.17 8.03
CA PRO A 65 -1.11 -9.04 8.58
C PRO A 65 -2.02 -8.15 7.74
N GLU A 66 -1.43 -7.20 7.01
CA GLU A 66 -2.13 -6.32 6.11
C GLU A 66 -2.74 -7.08 4.93
N TYR A 67 -1.97 -7.96 4.29
CA TYR A 67 -2.49 -8.83 3.23
C TYR A 67 -3.56 -9.77 3.76
N ALA A 68 -3.33 -10.40 4.91
CA ALA A 68 -4.34 -11.24 5.54
C ALA A 68 -5.65 -10.48 5.85
N CYS A 69 -5.56 -9.19 6.16
CA CYS A 69 -6.73 -8.33 6.36
C CYS A 69 -7.43 -7.99 5.04
N ALA A 70 -6.68 -7.61 4.00
CA ALA A 70 -7.21 -7.29 2.69
C ALA A 70 -7.94 -8.49 2.05
N GLN A 71 -7.41 -9.71 2.23
CA GLN A 71 -8.06 -10.94 1.77
C GLN A 71 -9.42 -11.21 2.45
N LYS A 72 -9.64 -10.64 3.65
CA LYS A 72 -10.92 -10.66 4.36
C LYS A 72 -11.82 -9.48 4.00
N GLY A 73 -11.41 -8.65 3.04
CA GLY A 73 -12.09 -7.42 2.66
C GLY A 73 -11.98 -6.31 3.70
N GLY A 74 -11.01 -6.37 4.61
CA GLY A 74 -10.78 -5.35 5.64
C GLY A 74 -9.71 -4.32 5.28
N PHE A 75 -9.56 -3.33 6.15
CA PHE A 75 -8.50 -2.35 6.16
C PHE A 75 -7.63 -2.55 7.40
N TYR A 76 -6.32 -2.65 7.19
CA TYR A 76 -5.38 -2.80 8.29
C TYR A 76 -5.00 -1.43 8.89
N SER A 77 -5.11 -1.31 10.21
CA SER A 77 -4.66 -0.14 10.95
C SER A 77 -3.27 -0.38 11.52
N HIS A 78 -2.27 0.30 10.94
CA HIS A 78 -0.89 0.27 11.46
C HIS A 78 -0.76 0.91 12.86
N LYS A 79 -1.65 1.84 13.22
CA LYS A 79 -1.66 2.46 14.56
C LYS A 79 -1.98 1.47 15.68
N ASN A 80 -2.90 0.54 15.41
CA ASN A 80 -3.47 -0.35 16.43
C ASN A 80 -3.24 -1.85 16.12
N GLY A 81 -2.45 -2.16 15.08
CA GLY A 81 -2.16 -3.54 14.64
C GLY A 81 -3.39 -4.40 14.34
N THR A 82 -4.49 -3.78 13.91
CA THR A 82 -5.81 -4.44 13.85
C THR A 82 -6.40 -4.41 12.45
N CYS A 83 -7.10 -5.49 12.09
CA CYS A 83 -7.88 -5.56 10.86
C CYS A 83 -9.30 -5.07 11.12
N ILE A 84 -9.71 -4.02 10.41
CA ILE A 84 -11.06 -3.45 10.50
C ILE A 84 -11.83 -3.93 9.27
N SER A 85 -12.93 -4.67 9.44
CA SER A 85 -13.75 -5.07 8.29
C SER A 85 -14.37 -3.84 7.62
N LYS A 86 -14.54 -3.87 6.29
CA LYS A 86 -15.28 -2.82 5.57
C LYS A 86 -16.66 -2.57 6.19
N ASP A 87 -17.34 -3.63 6.62
CA ASP A 87 -18.64 -3.56 7.29
C ASP A 87 -18.60 -2.74 8.60
N ALA A 88 -17.51 -2.87 9.39
CA ALA A 88 -17.33 -2.10 10.61
C ALA A 88 -17.06 -0.61 10.32
N VAL A 89 -16.29 -0.30 9.27
CA VAL A 89 -16.04 1.09 8.85
C VAL A 89 -17.33 1.77 8.39
N TYR A 90 -18.15 1.10 7.57
CA TYR A 90 -19.41 1.68 7.09
C TYR A 90 -20.46 1.85 8.21
N ALA A 91 -20.41 1.03 9.27
CA ALA A 91 -21.28 1.17 10.42
C ALA A 91 -20.96 2.38 11.32
N GLU A 92 -19.72 2.90 11.28
CA GLU A 92 -19.33 4.13 11.99
C GLU A 92 -19.60 5.40 11.19
N LEU A 93 -19.52 5.36 9.85
CA LEU A 93 -19.76 6.52 8.99
C LEU A 93 -21.24 6.87 8.77
N ASN A 94 -22.16 5.91 9.02
CA ASN A 94 -23.61 6.10 8.87
C ASN A 94 -24.35 6.30 10.22
N LYS A 95 -23.66 6.82 11.24
CA LYS A 95 -24.26 7.30 12.50
C LYS A 95 -24.19 8.81 12.58
#